data_AF-A0A5M9ZS36-F1
#
_entry.id   AF-A0A5M9ZS36-F1
#
_cell.length_a   1.000
_cell.length_b   1.000
_cell.length_c   1.000
_cell.angle_alpha   90.00
_cell.angle_beta   90.00
_cell.angle_gamma   90.00
#
_symmetry.space_group_name_H-M   'P 1'
#
loop_
_entity.id
_entity.type
_entity.pdbx_description
1 polymer ?
#
loop_
_entity_poly.entity_id
_entity_poly.type
_entity_poly.pdbx_seq_one_letter_code
_entity_poly.pdbx_strand_id
1 'polypeptide(L)'
;MSTESITNTDPQPAVATDPSTVPPTCAMNVTVQSNINDGPAEAAGDRHRYDAAALHELTSRIVQGYGLDAHDGDVVADVLSFADTHGIDSHGLQRFQLYDAQMGDKIDPDAHSEVVVDTPVSTIIDGHRRMGQLNGRQAMDMTIAKARKTGMAIAAVRHSCHYGAAGYYANLAAEQGLIGFSVTNTEPAVYPLYSNDVWLGTNPIACAIPSEPHPFFFDASTSVVAYGKVELYSKQRKNTPAAWVVDPDNQPIYDSADALGRLMRYNNEAGLLATGGNSEYTGGHKGYGFSVLVEFFSGIVSQGATTDRTAIGTPVEGISHGFMAIDPHIFGDADTILRNFAEYLDEIRHLHAVPGKHIYVHGDKEAEAYADRMAHGVPLYRKTVMELRGICDRLGISYAGVLDR
;
A
#
# COMPACT_ATOMS: atom_id res chain seq x y z
N MET A 1 54.32 -16.88 -35.66
CA MET A 1 55.36 -17.91 -35.43
C MET A 1 55.94 -17.58 -34.07
N SER A 2 55.76 -18.33 -32.98
CA SER A 2 55.93 -19.76 -32.70
C SER A 2 55.22 -20.05 -31.36
N THR A 3 54.19 -20.89 -31.29
CA THR A 3 54.15 -22.32 -30.87
C THR A 3 54.68 -22.64 -29.46
N GLU A 4 53.78 -22.94 -28.52
CA GLU A 4 53.91 -23.92 -27.41
C GLU A 4 52.49 -24.47 -27.14
N SER A 5 52.12 -25.66 -27.64
CA SER A 5 52.32 -27.02 -27.12
C SER A 5 51.41 -27.39 -25.93
N ILE A 6 50.37 -28.14 -26.27
CA ILE A 6 49.39 -28.81 -25.42
C ILE A 6 50.04 -30.07 -24.82
N THR A 7 49.89 -30.30 -23.51
CA THR A 7 50.00 -31.64 -22.93
C THR A 7 48.71 -32.01 -22.20
N ASN A 8 48.24 -33.20 -22.57
CA ASN A 8 47.03 -33.88 -22.16
C ASN A 8 47.32 -34.68 -20.87
N THR A 9 46.45 -34.65 -19.87
CA THR A 9 46.45 -35.64 -18.78
C THR A 9 45.03 -36.13 -18.51
N ASP A 10 44.92 -37.46 -18.46
CA ASP A 10 43.72 -38.30 -18.36
C ASP A 10 42.96 -38.20 -17.01
N PRO A 11 41.72 -38.74 -16.92
CA PRO A 11 40.73 -38.34 -15.94
C PRO A 11 40.82 -39.03 -14.55
N GLN A 12 40.20 -38.37 -13.58
CA GLN A 12 40.07 -38.69 -12.14
C GLN A 12 39.72 -40.15 -11.78
N PRO A 13 39.94 -40.55 -10.50
CA PRO A 13 38.96 -41.32 -9.75
C PRO A 13 38.04 -40.40 -8.94
N ALA A 14 36.73 -40.58 -9.12
CA ALA A 14 35.68 -39.87 -8.40
C ALA A 14 35.69 -40.19 -6.90
N VAL A 15 35.65 -39.16 -6.07
CA VAL A 15 35.34 -39.28 -4.64
C VAL A 15 33.83 -39.42 -4.52
N ALA A 16 33.37 -40.56 -4.03
CA ALA A 16 31.96 -40.78 -3.70
C ALA A 16 31.57 -39.89 -2.52
N THR A 17 30.75 -38.88 -2.75
CA THR A 17 30.08 -38.12 -1.69
C THR A 17 28.75 -38.79 -1.36
N ASP A 18 28.64 -39.18 -0.09
CA ASP A 18 27.44 -39.71 0.57
C ASP A 18 26.21 -38.80 0.32
N PRO A 19 25.07 -39.31 -0.17
CA PRO A 19 23.87 -38.50 -0.42
C PRO A 19 23.11 -38.06 0.85
N SER A 20 23.56 -38.44 2.05
CA SER A 20 22.76 -38.31 3.27
C SER A 20 22.91 -37.01 4.07
N THR A 21 23.65 -36.00 3.58
CA THR A 21 23.81 -34.72 4.29
C THR A 21 23.55 -33.51 3.39
N VAL A 22 22.30 -33.36 2.94
CA VAL A 22 21.79 -32.08 2.43
C VAL A 22 21.06 -31.40 3.59
N PRO A 23 21.48 -30.22 4.07
CA PRO A 23 20.72 -29.49 5.09
C PRO A 23 19.34 -29.13 4.50
N PRO A 24 18.27 -29.08 5.30
CA PRO A 24 16.94 -28.82 4.78
C PRO A 24 16.95 -27.48 4.05
N THR A 25 16.65 -27.52 2.76
CA THR A 25 16.44 -26.36 1.92
C THR A 25 15.38 -25.49 2.60
N CYS A 26 15.79 -24.33 3.11
CA CYS A 26 14.87 -23.29 3.54
C CYS A 26 14.08 -22.88 2.30
N ALA A 27 12.83 -23.33 2.21
CA ALA A 27 11.93 -22.91 1.14
C ALA A 27 11.70 -21.41 1.29
N MET A 28 12.36 -20.61 0.44
CA MET A 28 12.02 -19.20 0.29
C MET A 28 10.61 -19.12 -0.31
N ASN A 29 9.60 -19.05 0.55
CA ASN A 29 8.25 -18.72 0.13
C ASN A 29 8.16 -17.20 -0.08
N VAL A 30 8.58 -16.73 -1.24
CA VAL A 30 8.25 -15.38 -1.70
C VAL A 30 6.76 -15.36 -2.03
N THR A 31 5.94 -14.93 -1.07
CA THR A 31 4.50 -14.79 -1.26
C THR A 31 4.22 -13.38 -1.74
N VAL A 32 3.79 -13.22 -3.00
CA VAL A 32 3.14 -11.98 -3.46
C VAL A 32 1.84 -11.89 -2.69
N GLN A 33 1.78 -10.95 -1.75
CA GLN A 33 0.82 -11.05 -0.66
C GLN A 33 -0.57 -10.61 -1.05
N SER A 34 -1.53 -11.36 -0.52
CA SER A 34 -2.93 -11.01 -0.49
C SER A 34 -3.53 -11.38 0.84
N ASN A 35 -4.37 -10.51 1.38
CA ASN A 35 -4.78 -10.58 2.78
C ASN A 35 -5.88 -11.61 3.08
N ILE A 36 -6.30 -12.42 2.11
CA ILE A 36 -7.51 -13.24 2.27
C ILE A 36 -7.25 -14.53 3.05
N ASN A 37 -6.05 -15.14 2.94
CA ASN A 37 -5.81 -16.47 3.53
C ASN A 37 -4.44 -16.68 4.21
N ASP A 38 -3.64 -15.62 4.44
CA ASP A 38 -2.27 -15.76 4.98
C ASP A 38 -2.19 -15.97 6.52
N GLY A 39 -3.25 -16.49 7.17
CA GLY A 39 -3.31 -16.60 8.63
C GLY A 39 -3.54 -18.02 9.16
N PRO A 40 -2.76 -18.50 10.17
CA PRO A 40 -3.15 -19.69 10.94
C PRO A 40 -4.51 -19.46 11.62
N ALA A 41 -5.33 -20.52 11.66
CA ALA A 41 -6.69 -20.52 12.20
C ALA A 41 -6.80 -20.02 13.66
N GLU A 42 -5.71 -20.05 14.43
CA GLU A 42 -5.68 -19.59 15.83
C GLU A 42 -5.87 -18.06 15.99
N ALA A 43 -5.52 -17.24 15.00
CA ALA A 43 -5.76 -15.79 15.03
C ALA A 43 -7.20 -15.40 14.61
N ALA A 44 -8.02 -16.36 14.18
CA ALA A 44 -9.42 -16.11 13.81
C ALA A 44 -10.31 -15.86 15.04
N GLY A 45 -9.90 -16.29 16.24
CA GLY A 45 -10.68 -16.20 17.47
C GLY A 45 -10.83 -14.80 18.09
N ASP A 46 -10.11 -13.79 17.60
CA ASP A 46 -10.12 -12.41 18.16
C ASP A 46 -10.70 -11.37 17.17
N ARG A 47 -11.42 -11.84 16.13
CA ARG A 47 -12.10 -11.00 15.15
C ARG A 47 -13.61 -11.14 15.25
N HIS A 48 -14.29 -10.00 15.26
CA HIS A 48 -15.74 -9.93 15.16
C HIS A 48 -16.13 -9.22 13.88
N ARG A 49 -17.22 -9.68 13.26
CA ARG A 49 -17.76 -9.04 12.05
C ARG A 49 -18.79 -7.98 12.43
N TYR A 50 -18.70 -6.85 11.72
CA TYR A 50 -19.50 -5.65 11.91
C TYR A 50 -20.13 -5.23 10.59
N ASP A 51 -21.29 -4.60 10.63
CA ASP A 51 -21.97 -4.13 9.43
C ASP A 51 -21.15 -3.00 8.75
N ALA A 52 -20.92 -3.12 7.45
CA ALA A 52 -20.05 -2.19 6.71
C ALA A 52 -20.64 -0.77 6.67
N ALA A 53 -21.95 -0.63 6.48
CA ALA A 53 -22.62 0.67 6.42
C ALA A 53 -22.62 1.36 7.80
N ALA A 54 -22.87 0.60 8.86
CA ALA A 54 -22.82 1.12 10.23
C ALA A 54 -21.40 1.57 10.63
N LEU A 55 -20.37 0.85 10.19
CA LEU A 55 -18.97 1.26 10.38
C LEU A 55 -18.64 2.54 9.61
N HIS A 56 -19.08 2.65 8.36
CA HIS A 56 -18.91 3.86 7.55
C HIS A 56 -19.55 5.07 8.23
N GLU A 57 -20.83 4.96 8.63
CA GLU A 57 -21.55 6.04 9.30
C GLU A 57 -20.89 6.45 10.63
N LEU A 58 -20.46 5.47 11.44
CA LEU A 58 -19.72 5.75 12.67
C LEU A 58 -18.41 6.49 12.36
N THR A 59 -17.70 6.10 11.31
CA THR A 59 -16.44 6.74 10.89
C THR A 59 -16.67 8.19 10.49
N SER A 60 -17.70 8.47 9.68
CA SER A 60 -18.07 9.83 9.28
C SER A 60 -18.39 10.69 10.51
N ARG A 61 -19.16 10.16 11.48
CA ARG A 61 -19.45 10.86 12.74
C ARG A 61 -18.20 11.11 13.59
N ILE A 62 -17.28 10.15 13.67
CA ILE A 62 -16.00 10.33 14.37
C ILE A 62 -15.21 11.48 13.76
N VAL A 63 -15.10 11.52 12.43
CA VAL A 63 -14.39 12.59 11.72
C VAL A 63 -15.04 13.95 11.97
N GLN A 64 -16.37 14.04 11.95
CA GLN A 64 -17.11 15.25 12.32
C GLN A 64 -16.86 15.68 13.78
N GLY A 65 -16.61 14.72 14.68
CA GLY A 65 -16.22 14.99 16.06
C GLY A 65 -14.91 15.76 16.20
N TYR A 66 -14.05 15.74 15.19
CA TYR A 66 -12.82 16.55 15.13
C TYR A 66 -13.03 17.94 14.50
N GLY A 67 -14.26 18.29 14.12
CA GLY A 67 -14.62 19.61 13.57
C GLY A 67 -14.79 19.67 12.05
N LEU A 68 -14.53 18.57 11.34
CA LEU A 68 -14.76 18.50 9.90
C LEU A 68 -16.26 18.46 9.58
N ASP A 69 -16.64 18.95 8.41
CA ASP A 69 -18.04 18.91 7.97
C ASP A 69 -18.49 17.51 7.56
N ALA A 70 -19.80 17.35 7.34
CA ALA A 70 -20.38 16.05 6.99
C ALA A 70 -19.85 15.49 5.66
N HIS A 71 -19.57 16.36 4.68
CA HIS A 71 -19.06 15.92 3.39
C HIS A 71 -17.64 15.36 3.52
N ASP A 72 -16.78 16.07 4.25
CA ASP A 72 -15.42 15.63 4.51
C ASP A 72 -15.41 14.36 5.38
N GLY A 73 -16.31 14.25 6.35
CA GLY A 73 -16.55 13.03 7.12
C GLY A 73 -16.86 11.83 6.24
N ASP A 74 -17.77 11.98 5.27
CA ASP A 74 -18.15 10.92 4.35
C ASP A 74 -17.00 10.54 3.41
N VAL A 75 -16.22 11.51 2.90
CA VAL A 75 -15.05 11.20 2.06
C VAL A 75 -14.00 10.40 2.81
N VAL A 76 -13.71 10.75 4.07
CA VAL A 76 -12.77 9.98 4.90
C VAL A 76 -13.32 8.57 5.17
N ALA A 77 -14.62 8.47 5.47
CA ALA A 77 -15.28 7.19 5.69
C ALA A 77 -15.27 6.30 4.44
N ASP A 78 -15.47 6.86 3.24
CA ASP A 78 -15.39 6.15 1.96
C ASP A 78 -14.00 5.50 1.77
N VAL A 79 -12.93 6.25 1.99
CA VAL A 79 -11.55 5.75 1.80
C VAL A 79 -11.24 4.60 2.76
N LEU A 80 -11.58 4.74 4.04
CA LEU A 80 -11.30 3.71 5.05
C LEU A 80 -12.19 2.49 4.87
N SER A 81 -13.47 2.70 4.54
CA SER A 81 -14.43 1.63 4.27
C SER A 81 -14.08 0.89 2.98
N PHE A 82 -13.55 1.57 1.97
CA PHE A 82 -13.03 0.91 0.77
C PHE A 82 -11.93 -0.09 1.13
N ALA A 83 -10.94 0.35 1.91
CA ALA A 83 -9.86 -0.53 2.35
C ALA A 83 -10.38 -1.73 3.17
N ASP A 84 -11.29 -1.48 4.11
CA ASP A 84 -11.90 -2.54 4.92
C ASP A 84 -12.79 -3.48 4.10
N THR A 85 -13.54 -3.01 3.10
CA THR A 85 -14.40 -3.88 2.30
C THR A 85 -13.60 -4.69 1.27
N HIS A 86 -12.50 -4.16 0.74
CA HIS A 86 -11.66 -4.83 -0.26
C HIS A 86 -10.54 -5.68 0.36
N GLY A 87 -10.52 -5.83 1.69
CA GLY A 87 -9.54 -6.67 2.37
C GLY A 87 -8.15 -6.07 2.51
N ILE A 88 -8.02 -4.75 2.44
CA ILE A 88 -6.79 -4.00 2.68
C ILE A 88 -6.74 -3.59 4.17
N ASP A 89 -6.80 -4.59 5.06
CA ASP A 89 -6.99 -4.43 6.52
C ASP A 89 -5.97 -3.50 7.21
N SER A 90 -4.79 -3.31 6.60
CA SER A 90 -3.76 -2.42 7.14
C SER A 90 -4.08 -0.93 6.99
N HIS A 91 -5.02 -0.55 6.11
CA HIS A 91 -5.32 0.85 5.76
C HIS A 91 -6.79 1.25 5.97
N GLY A 92 -7.65 0.35 6.48
CA GLY A 92 -9.01 0.66 6.91
C GLY A 92 -9.08 1.19 8.34
N LEU A 93 -10.14 0.85 9.09
CA LEU A 93 -10.38 1.39 10.43
C LEU A 93 -9.31 1.04 11.47
N GLN A 94 -8.55 -0.03 11.25
CA GLN A 94 -7.37 -0.32 12.08
C GLN A 94 -6.36 0.83 12.10
N ARG A 95 -6.31 1.64 11.04
CA ARG A 95 -5.42 2.78 10.90
C ARG A 95 -5.96 4.02 11.63
N PHE A 96 -7.21 4.03 12.10
CA PHE A 96 -7.84 5.24 12.65
C PHE A 96 -7.11 5.80 13.87
N GLN A 97 -6.56 4.93 14.72
CA GLN A 97 -5.76 5.34 15.88
C GLN A 97 -4.53 6.19 15.49
N LEU A 98 -3.98 6.00 14.28
CA LEU A 98 -2.90 6.85 13.76
C LEU A 98 -3.41 8.26 13.47
N TYR A 99 -4.55 8.39 12.78
CA TYR A 99 -5.14 9.69 12.47
C TYR A 99 -5.54 10.45 13.73
N ASP A 100 -6.13 9.75 14.70
CA ASP A 100 -6.44 10.28 16.02
C ASP A 100 -5.20 10.86 16.73
N ALA A 101 -4.10 10.10 16.74
CA ALA A 101 -2.85 10.52 17.39
C ALA A 101 -2.16 11.68 16.67
N GLN A 102 -2.45 11.90 15.38
CA GLN A 102 -1.86 12.95 14.56
C GLN A 102 -2.70 14.22 14.48
N MET A 103 -3.94 14.18 14.97
CA MET A 103 -4.87 15.32 14.94
C MET A 103 -4.37 16.47 15.81
N GLY A 104 -4.26 17.67 15.22
CA GLY A 104 -3.71 18.86 15.87
C GLY A 104 -2.17 18.96 15.86
N ASP A 105 -1.47 17.93 15.35
CA ASP A 105 -0.02 17.93 15.19
C ASP A 105 0.37 17.87 13.71
N LYS A 106 0.28 16.67 13.11
CA LYS A 106 0.55 16.46 11.68
C LYS A 106 -0.68 16.73 10.81
N ILE A 107 -1.88 16.54 11.36
CA ILE A 107 -3.16 16.78 10.67
C ILE A 107 -3.80 18.02 11.27
N ASP A 108 -4.16 18.96 10.42
CA ASP A 108 -4.90 20.16 10.79
C ASP A 108 -6.38 20.00 10.39
N PRO A 109 -7.32 19.87 11.34
CA PRO A 109 -8.73 19.65 11.02
C PRO A 109 -9.39 20.87 10.36
N ASP A 110 -8.82 22.07 10.54
CA ASP A 110 -9.34 23.32 9.97
C ASP A 110 -8.66 23.67 8.63
N ALA A 111 -7.71 22.85 8.16
CA ALA A 111 -6.97 23.14 6.94
C ALA A 111 -7.79 22.93 5.67
N HIS A 112 -7.63 23.86 4.74
CA HIS A 112 -8.15 23.77 3.39
C HIS A 112 -7.00 23.76 2.39
N SER A 113 -7.10 22.89 1.40
CA SER A 113 -6.12 22.79 0.32
C SER A 113 -6.19 23.99 -0.63
N GLU A 114 -5.08 24.30 -1.30
CA GLU A 114 -4.99 25.36 -2.31
C GLU A 114 -4.47 24.80 -3.64
N VAL A 115 -5.10 25.14 -4.76
CA VAL A 115 -4.56 24.82 -6.09
C VAL A 115 -3.51 25.86 -6.45
N VAL A 116 -2.24 25.46 -6.48
CA VAL A 116 -1.09 26.37 -6.73
C VAL A 116 -0.61 26.35 -8.18
N VAL A 117 -0.90 25.28 -8.91
CA VAL A 117 -0.68 25.19 -10.37
C VAL A 117 -1.91 24.57 -11.01
N ASP A 118 -2.39 25.20 -12.08
CA ASP A 118 -3.52 24.69 -12.86
C ASP A 118 -3.29 24.89 -14.36
N THR A 119 -3.09 23.80 -15.10
CA THR A 119 -2.95 23.78 -16.56
C THR A 119 -4.01 22.85 -17.15
N PRO A 120 -4.24 22.82 -18.49
CA PRO A 120 -5.19 21.88 -19.09
C PRO A 120 -4.95 20.41 -18.73
N VAL A 121 -3.69 20.01 -18.48
CA VAL A 121 -3.30 18.60 -18.26
C VAL A 121 -2.63 18.36 -16.90
N SER A 122 -2.40 19.39 -16.10
CA SER A 122 -1.74 19.23 -14.79
C SER A 122 -2.31 20.10 -13.69
N THR A 123 -2.22 19.61 -12.46
CA THR A 123 -2.57 20.34 -11.24
C THR A 123 -1.55 20.09 -10.13
N ILE A 124 -1.16 21.13 -9.39
CA ILE A 124 -0.46 20.98 -8.11
C ILE A 124 -1.34 21.57 -7.02
N ILE A 125 -1.55 20.80 -5.95
CA ILE A 125 -2.30 21.18 -4.76
C ILE A 125 -1.34 21.28 -3.57
N ASP A 126 -1.41 22.39 -2.83
CA ASP A 126 -0.84 22.50 -1.50
C ASP A 126 -1.89 22.05 -0.49
N GLY A 127 -1.63 20.97 0.23
CA GLY A 127 -2.57 20.32 1.12
C GLY A 127 -2.72 20.99 2.48
N HIS A 128 -1.79 21.88 2.86
CA HIS A 128 -1.80 22.61 4.13
C HIS A 128 -2.06 21.75 5.38
N ARG A 129 -1.63 20.48 5.36
CA ARG A 129 -1.87 19.46 6.42
C ARG A 129 -3.33 19.03 6.59
N ARG A 130 -4.18 19.32 5.61
CA ARG A 130 -5.52 18.70 5.52
C ARG A 130 -5.39 17.18 5.45
N MET A 131 -6.38 16.46 5.96
CA MET A 131 -6.40 14.99 5.90
C MET A 131 -6.11 14.49 4.48
N GLY A 132 -5.19 13.51 4.37
CA GLY A 132 -4.71 13.01 3.08
C GLY A 132 -5.83 12.42 2.22
N GLN A 133 -6.84 11.85 2.87
CA GLN A 133 -8.06 11.34 2.23
C GLN A 133 -8.73 12.40 1.36
N LEU A 134 -8.89 13.60 1.92
CA LEU A 134 -9.56 14.73 1.30
C LEU A 134 -8.72 15.33 0.17
N ASN A 135 -7.42 15.53 0.43
CA ASN A 135 -6.49 16.01 -0.57
C ASN A 135 -6.39 15.06 -1.77
N GLY A 136 -6.27 13.75 -1.50
CA GLY A 136 -6.19 12.73 -2.54
C GLY A 136 -7.48 12.63 -3.37
N ARG A 137 -8.65 12.70 -2.71
CA ARG A 137 -9.95 12.66 -3.39
C ARG A 137 -10.10 13.86 -4.32
N GLN A 138 -9.84 15.06 -3.81
CA GLN A 138 -9.89 16.29 -4.60
C GLN A 138 -8.92 16.25 -5.79
N ALA A 139 -7.68 15.81 -5.57
CA ALA A 139 -6.67 15.72 -6.61
C ALA A 139 -7.08 14.74 -7.73
N MET A 140 -7.57 13.55 -7.37
CA MET A 140 -8.01 12.56 -8.34
C MET A 140 -9.26 13.04 -9.10
N ASP A 141 -10.24 13.62 -8.42
CA ASP A 141 -11.46 14.15 -9.06
C ASP A 141 -11.12 15.23 -10.10
N MET A 142 -10.21 16.16 -9.76
CA MET A 142 -9.69 17.15 -10.72
C MET A 142 -8.95 16.50 -11.89
N THR A 143 -8.17 15.45 -11.61
CA THR A 143 -7.41 14.69 -12.63
C THR A 143 -8.35 14.01 -13.61
N ILE A 144 -9.37 13.29 -13.11
CA ILE A 144 -10.41 12.65 -13.92
C ILE A 144 -11.14 13.69 -14.78
N ALA A 145 -11.56 14.82 -14.18
CA ALA A 145 -12.27 15.87 -14.90
C ALA A 145 -11.45 16.49 -16.05
N LYS A 146 -10.12 16.61 -15.88
CA LYS A 146 -9.20 17.07 -16.93
C LYS A 146 -8.97 16.00 -17.98
N ALA A 147 -8.67 14.77 -17.57
CA ALA A 147 -8.45 13.65 -18.49
C ALA A 147 -9.64 13.42 -19.44
N ARG A 148 -10.88 13.58 -18.97
CA ARG A 148 -12.07 13.54 -19.86
C ARG A 148 -12.09 14.61 -20.95
N LYS A 149 -11.42 15.74 -20.75
CA LYS A 149 -11.37 16.87 -21.69
C LYS A 149 -10.15 16.82 -22.60
N THR A 150 -9.01 16.36 -22.07
CA THR A 150 -7.71 16.41 -22.74
C THR A 150 -7.17 15.05 -23.15
N GLY A 151 -7.83 13.98 -22.73
CA GLY A 151 -7.41 12.60 -22.94
C GLY A 151 -6.49 12.04 -21.85
N MET A 152 -5.71 12.89 -21.17
CA MET A 152 -4.94 12.51 -19.98
C MET A 152 -4.67 13.72 -19.10
N ALA A 153 -4.47 13.47 -17.81
CA ALA A 153 -4.03 14.49 -16.86
C ALA A 153 -3.22 13.88 -15.71
N ILE A 154 -2.41 14.73 -15.07
CA ILE A 154 -1.63 14.40 -13.88
C ILE A 154 -1.90 15.42 -12.77
N ALA A 155 -1.97 14.99 -11.52
CA ALA A 155 -1.95 15.89 -10.37
C ALA A 155 -0.89 15.47 -9.37
N ALA A 156 -0.40 16.44 -8.60
CA ALA A 156 0.45 16.18 -7.46
C ALA A 156 -0.02 17.02 -6.26
N VAL A 157 0.16 16.48 -5.06
CA VAL A 157 -0.17 17.14 -3.79
C VAL A 157 1.11 17.21 -2.95
N ARG A 158 1.37 18.36 -2.33
CA ARG A 158 2.40 18.52 -1.29
C ARG A 158 1.78 18.91 0.05
N HIS A 159 2.57 18.83 1.12
CA HIS A 159 2.14 19.17 2.48
C HIS A 159 0.84 18.48 2.90
N SER A 160 0.73 17.19 2.58
CA SER A 160 -0.41 16.34 2.90
C SER A 160 -0.09 15.39 4.06
N CYS A 161 -1.08 14.60 4.45
CA CYS A 161 -0.98 13.55 5.46
C CYS A 161 -1.23 12.18 4.85
N HIS A 162 -1.11 11.11 5.65
CA HIS A 162 -1.41 9.75 5.22
C HIS A 162 -2.82 9.64 4.59
N TYR A 163 -2.92 9.08 3.39
CA TYR A 163 -4.14 9.11 2.58
C TYR A 163 -4.90 7.77 2.49
N GLY A 164 -4.51 6.76 3.28
CA GLY A 164 -5.14 5.43 3.21
C GLY A 164 -4.57 4.57 2.09
N ALA A 165 -5.40 3.72 1.48
CA ALA A 165 -4.99 2.83 0.39
C ALA A 165 -4.86 3.60 -0.94
N ALA A 166 -3.69 3.52 -1.58
CA ALA A 166 -3.43 4.21 -2.85
C ALA A 166 -4.39 3.75 -3.95
N GLY A 167 -4.76 2.47 -3.92
CA GLY A 167 -5.67 1.85 -4.87
C GLY A 167 -7.06 2.48 -4.91
N TYR A 168 -7.56 3.04 -3.80
CA TYR A 168 -8.85 3.74 -3.79
C TYR A 168 -8.90 4.84 -4.85
N TYR A 169 -7.86 5.68 -4.91
CA TYR A 169 -7.80 6.80 -5.85
C TYR A 169 -7.66 6.34 -7.29
N ALA A 170 -6.81 5.33 -7.55
CA ALA A 170 -6.71 4.76 -8.88
C ALA A 170 -8.07 4.18 -9.33
N ASN A 171 -8.78 3.50 -8.42
CA ASN A 171 -10.09 2.91 -8.69
C ASN A 171 -11.17 3.95 -9.02
N LEU A 172 -11.16 5.14 -8.41
CA LEU A 172 -12.07 6.23 -8.78
C LEU A 172 -12.02 6.57 -10.29
N ALA A 173 -10.84 6.48 -10.92
CA ALA A 173 -10.70 6.69 -12.35
C ALA A 173 -11.20 5.47 -13.16
N ALA A 174 -10.93 4.25 -12.69
CA ALA A 174 -11.40 3.02 -13.33
C ALA A 174 -12.93 2.92 -13.36
N GLU A 175 -13.62 3.30 -12.27
CA GLU A 175 -15.08 3.38 -12.20
C GLU A 175 -15.67 4.36 -13.22
N GLN A 176 -14.85 5.31 -13.68
CA GLN A 176 -15.20 6.32 -14.66
C GLN A 176 -14.81 5.92 -16.10
N GLY A 177 -14.34 4.68 -16.30
CA GLY A 177 -13.88 4.17 -17.60
C GLY A 177 -12.50 4.68 -18.02
N LEU A 178 -11.73 5.24 -17.09
CA LEU A 178 -10.37 5.74 -17.32
C LEU A 178 -9.33 4.82 -16.67
N ILE A 179 -8.11 4.82 -17.18
CA ILE A 179 -6.97 4.19 -16.50
C ILE A 179 -6.50 5.14 -15.39
N GLY A 180 -6.44 4.66 -14.15
CA GLY A 180 -6.03 5.44 -12.98
C GLY A 180 -4.70 5.02 -12.40
N PHE A 181 -3.90 5.99 -11.97
CA PHE A 181 -2.70 5.74 -11.15
C PHE A 181 -2.72 6.61 -9.89
N SER A 182 -2.17 6.06 -8.80
CA SER A 182 -1.87 6.81 -7.58
C SER A 182 -0.53 6.38 -7.00
N VAL A 183 0.24 7.34 -6.50
CA VAL A 183 1.51 7.12 -5.81
C VAL A 183 1.61 8.06 -4.61
N THR A 184 2.40 7.69 -3.60
CA THR A 184 2.75 8.59 -2.48
C THR A 184 4.14 8.27 -1.97
N ASN A 185 4.90 9.27 -1.53
CA ASN A 185 6.04 9.00 -0.65
C ASN A 185 5.56 8.81 0.80
N THR A 186 6.43 8.28 1.65
CA THR A 186 6.16 8.09 3.09
C THR A 186 7.35 8.51 3.93
N GLU A 187 7.25 8.41 5.24
CA GLU A 187 8.42 8.53 6.12
C GLU A 187 9.47 7.44 5.81
N PRO A 188 10.77 7.69 6.08
CA PRO A 188 11.83 6.74 5.81
C PRO A 188 11.61 5.44 6.59
N ALA A 189 11.54 4.31 5.88
CA ALA A 189 11.36 2.99 6.47
C ALA A 189 12.13 1.87 5.74
N VAL A 190 12.62 2.12 4.53
CA VAL A 190 13.18 1.12 3.62
C VAL A 190 14.66 1.42 3.34
N TYR A 191 15.48 0.37 3.35
CA TYR A 191 16.87 0.44 2.90
C TYR A 191 16.93 0.51 1.36
N PRO A 192 17.59 1.53 0.77
CA PRO A 192 18.06 1.43 -0.61
C PRO A 192 18.94 0.21 -0.82
N LEU A 193 19.06 -0.23 -2.08
CA LEU A 193 19.92 -1.35 -2.42
C LEU A 193 21.36 -1.11 -1.93
N TYR A 194 21.90 -2.09 -1.19
CA TYR A 194 23.20 -2.11 -0.53
C TYR A 194 23.45 -0.99 0.49
N SER A 195 22.41 -0.25 0.86
CA SER A 195 22.46 0.70 1.96
C SER A 195 22.19 -0.01 3.28
N ASN A 196 22.87 0.46 4.33
CA ASN A 196 22.54 0.14 5.71
C ASN A 196 21.88 1.33 6.41
N ASP A 197 21.55 2.40 5.67
CA ASP A 197 20.81 3.57 6.14
C ASP A 197 19.41 3.58 5.53
N VAL A 198 18.39 3.62 6.39
CA VAL A 198 16.99 3.78 5.98
C VAL A 198 16.84 5.15 5.31
N TRP A 199 16.32 5.17 4.08
CA TRP A 199 16.22 6.40 3.30
C TRP A 199 14.95 6.51 2.47
N LEU A 200 14.40 5.38 2.01
CA LEU A 200 13.21 5.36 1.18
C LEU A 200 11.98 5.12 2.04
N GLY A 201 10.83 5.61 1.58
CA GLY A 201 9.56 5.21 2.15
C GLY A 201 9.11 3.87 1.60
N THR A 202 7.98 3.37 2.09
CA THR A 202 7.32 2.21 1.49
C THR A 202 6.73 2.52 0.12
N ASN A 203 6.59 3.83 -0.19
CA ASN A 203 6.39 4.43 -1.51
C ASN A 203 5.50 3.59 -2.44
N PRO A 204 4.19 3.45 -2.17
CA PRO A 204 3.33 2.56 -2.95
C PRO A 204 3.04 3.09 -4.35
N ILE A 205 2.75 2.14 -5.25
CA ILE A 205 2.23 2.36 -6.59
C ILE A 205 0.88 1.66 -6.68
N ALA A 206 -0.13 2.41 -7.10
CA ALA A 206 -1.42 1.88 -7.47
C ALA A 206 -1.76 2.16 -8.93
N CYS A 207 -2.37 1.19 -9.59
CA CYS A 207 -2.90 1.27 -10.93
C CYS A 207 -4.23 0.51 -11.00
N ALA A 208 -5.28 1.16 -11.51
CA ALA A 208 -6.56 0.53 -11.76
C ALA A 208 -6.98 0.74 -13.22
N ILE A 209 -7.43 -0.32 -13.86
CA ILE A 209 -7.83 -0.32 -15.28
C ILE A 209 -9.22 -0.95 -15.39
N PRO A 210 -10.18 -0.32 -16.09
CA PRO A 210 -11.47 -0.93 -16.36
C PRO A 210 -11.29 -2.29 -17.03
N SER A 211 -11.92 -3.32 -16.48
CA SER A 211 -11.84 -4.70 -16.96
C SER A 211 -13.01 -5.50 -16.41
N GLU A 212 -13.23 -6.69 -16.95
CA GLU A 212 -14.26 -7.64 -16.52
C GLU A 212 -13.62 -8.88 -15.88
N PRO A 213 -14.30 -9.55 -14.92
CA PRO A 213 -15.59 -9.20 -14.33
C PRO A 213 -15.52 -8.06 -13.29
N HIS A 214 -14.32 -7.56 -13.03
CA HIS A 214 -14.03 -6.42 -12.17
C HIS A 214 -12.75 -5.74 -12.68
N PRO A 215 -12.48 -4.48 -12.30
CA PRO A 215 -11.27 -3.78 -12.70
C PRO A 215 -10.00 -4.58 -12.35
N PHE A 216 -8.98 -4.43 -13.19
CA PHE A 216 -7.62 -4.76 -12.76
C PHE A 216 -7.24 -3.77 -11.67
N PHE A 217 -6.76 -4.26 -10.53
CA PHE A 217 -6.48 -3.44 -9.36
C PHE A 217 -5.13 -3.82 -8.74
N PHE A 218 -4.09 -3.10 -9.13
CA PHE A 218 -2.75 -3.21 -8.53
C PHE A 218 -2.60 -2.13 -7.47
N ASP A 219 -2.32 -2.50 -6.23
CA ASP A 219 -2.00 -1.59 -5.12
C ASP A 219 -0.92 -2.23 -4.24
N ALA A 220 0.30 -1.72 -4.32
CA ALA A 220 1.44 -2.33 -3.65
C ALA A 220 2.50 -1.32 -3.20
N SER A 221 3.08 -1.56 -2.03
CA SER A 221 4.33 -0.92 -1.61
C SER A 221 5.47 -1.30 -2.55
N THR A 222 6.44 -0.40 -2.73
CA THR A 222 7.68 -0.74 -3.44
C THR A 222 8.64 -1.54 -2.55
N SER A 223 8.40 -1.60 -1.24
CA SER A 223 8.97 -2.57 -0.30
C SER A 223 8.28 -3.93 -0.36
N VAL A 224 8.98 -4.98 0.07
CA VAL A 224 8.44 -6.37 0.13
C VAL A 224 7.20 -6.50 1.02
N VAL A 225 7.03 -5.56 1.95
CA VAL A 225 5.89 -5.48 2.84
C VAL A 225 5.61 -4.02 3.21
N ALA A 226 4.33 -3.68 3.38
CA ALA A 226 3.93 -2.40 3.95
C ALA A 226 4.20 -2.34 5.46
N TYR A 227 4.62 -1.18 5.96
CA TYR A 227 4.85 -0.95 7.40
C TYR A 227 3.66 -1.38 8.27
N GLY A 228 2.45 -1.00 7.84
CA GLY A 228 1.21 -1.33 8.53
C GLY A 228 0.93 -2.82 8.69
N LYS A 229 1.55 -3.67 7.88
CA LYS A 229 1.43 -5.13 8.00
C LYS A 229 2.35 -5.70 9.07
N VAL A 230 3.51 -5.08 9.32
CA VAL A 230 4.37 -5.39 10.46
C VAL A 230 3.63 -5.08 11.77
N GLU A 231 2.98 -3.91 11.84
CA GLU A 231 2.11 -3.56 12.98
C GLU A 231 0.96 -4.56 13.17
N LEU A 232 0.32 -4.96 12.08
CA LEU A 232 -0.76 -5.96 12.10
C LEU A 232 -0.24 -7.29 12.66
N TYR A 233 0.94 -7.76 12.22
CA TYR A 233 1.56 -8.98 12.73
C TYR A 233 1.92 -8.85 14.22
N SER A 234 2.39 -7.68 14.66
CA SER A 234 2.63 -7.38 16.07
C SER A 234 1.35 -7.44 16.90
N LYS A 235 0.25 -6.82 16.43
CA LYS A 235 -1.09 -6.92 17.06
C LYS A 235 -1.56 -8.39 17.15
N GLN A 236 -1.24 -9.21 16.13
CA GLN A 236 -1.57 -10.64 16.06
C GLN A 236 -0.56 -11.56 16.78
N ARG A 237 0.56 -11.02 17.30
CA ARG A 237 1.67 -11.79 17.89
C ARG A 237 2.21 -12.87 16.94
N LYS A 238 2.35 -12.55 15.65
CA LYS A 238 2.94 -13.42 14.62
C LYS A 238 4.37 -13.02 14.33
N ASN A 239 5.20 -13.98 13.93
CA ASN A 239 6.53 -13.68 13.42
C ASN A 239 6.45 -13.08 12.00
N THR A 240 7.33 -12.14 11.71
CA THR A 240 7.57 -11.64 10.36
C THR A 240 8.30 -12.70 9.52
N PRO A 241 7.94 -12.89 8.24
CA PRO A 241 8.75 -13.64 7.30
C PRO A 241 10.17 -13.09 7.18
N ALA A 242 11.11 -13.95 6.77
CA ALA A 242 12.45 -13.51 6.42
C ALA A 242 12.40 -12.42 5.34
N ALA A 243 13.38 -11.50 5.37
CA ALA A 243 13.53 -10.39 4.44
C ALA A 243 12.45 -9.28 4.52
N TRP A 244 11.49 -9.33 5.44
CA TRP A 244 10.59 -8.20 5.69
C TRP A 244 11.29 -7.05 6.39
N VAL A 245 11.84 -7.34 7.57
CA VAL A 245 12.55 -6.39 8.41
C VAL A 245 13.92 -6.97 8.70
N VAL A 246 14.96 -6.17 8.51
CA VAL A 246 16.33 -6.56 8.79
C VAL A 246 17.03 -5.50 9.65
N ASP A 247 18.08 -5.91 10.35
CA ASP A 247 19.02 -4.98 10.98
C ASP A 247 20.05 -4.44 9.96
N PRO A 248 20.95 -3.51 10.36
CA PRO A 248 22.00 -2.97 9.48
C PRO A 248 22.98 -4.01 8.92
N ASP A 249 23.10 -5.19 9.54
CA ASP A 249 23.93 -6.30 9.04
C ASP A 249 23.13 -7.22 8.09
N ASN A 250 21.94 -6.76 7.66
CA ASN A 250 20.98 -7.48 6.83
C ASN A 250 20.50 -8.81 7.43
N GLN A 251 20.57 -8.95 8.76
CA GLN A 251 20.03 -10.12 9.44
C GLN A 251 18.52 -9.98 9.64
N PRO A 252 17.71 -10.98 9.27
CA PRO A 252 16.26 -10.94 9.48
C PRO A 252 15.88 -10.81 10.95
N ILE A 253 14.94 -9.90 11.24
CA ILE A 253 14.29 -9.78 12.55
C ILE A 253 12.92 -10.46 12.45
N TYR A 254 12.75 -11.59 13.14
CA TYR A 254 11.54 -12.43 13.06
C TYR A 254 10.46 -12.07 14.07
N ASP A 255 10.83 -11.58 15.27
CA ASP A 255 9.85 -11.18 16.27
C ASP A 255 9.21 -9.85 15.86
N SER A 256 7.89 -9.83 15.65
CA SER A 256 7.21 -8.64 15.13
C SER A 256 7.12 -7.50 16.14
N ALA A 257 7.21 -7.77 17.44
CA ALA A 257 7.23 -6.73 18.46
C ALA A 257 8.59 -6.05 18.52
N ASP A 258 9.70 -6.81 18.46
CA ASP A 258 11.05 -6.28 18.33
C ASP A 258 11.23 -5.51 17.02
N ALA A 259 10.81 -6.09 15.89
CA ALA A 259 10.86 -5.45 14.58
C ALA A 259 10.14 -4.09 14.58
N LEU A 260 8.90 -4.04 15.06
CA LEU A 260 8.14 -2.79 15.17
C LEU A 260 8.80 -1.80 16.13
N GLY A 261 9.26 -2.28 17.29
CA GLY A 261 9.90 -1.46 18.32
C GLY A 261 11.21 -0.81 17.87
N ARG A 262 11.96 -1.45 16.97
CA ARG A 262 13.17 -0.87 16.37
C ARG A 262 12.85 0.10 15.23
N LEU A 263 11.91 -0.26 14.36
CA LEU A 263 11.44 0.62 13.28
C LEU A 263 10.91 1.96 13.81
N MET A 264 10.15 1.95 14.91
CA MET A 264 9.59 3.16 15.53
C MET A 264 10.62 4.08 16.19
N ARG A 265 11.88 3.66 16.37
CA ARG A 265 12.92 4.51 16.96
C ARG A 265 13.55 5.47 15.95
N TYR A 266 13.37 5.23 14.64
CA TYR A 266 13.93 6.04 13.57
C TYR A 266 15.44 6.32 13.74
N ASN A 267 16.17 5.37 14.32
CA ASN A 267 17.61 5.47 14.61
C ASN A 267 18.43 4.43 13.85
N ASN A 268 17.85 3.90 12.76
CA ASN A 268 18.49 2.96 11.85
C ASN A 268 18.85 1.59 12.47
N GLU A 269 18.22 1.20 13.58
CA GLU A 269 18.37 -0.15 14.18
C GLU A 269 17.68 -1.27 13.37
N ALA A 270 16.75 -0.89 12.49
CA ALA A 270 16.05 -1.80 11.60
C ALA A 270 15.48 -1.05 10.39
N GLY A 271 15.27 -1.76 9.29
CA GLY A 271 14.63 -1.25 8.08
C GLY A 271 13.93 -2.35 7.30
N LEU A 272 12.98 -1.93 6.47
CA LEU A 272 12.31 -2.75 5.47
C LEU A 272 13.20 -2.92 4.23
N LEU A 273 12.95 -3.97 3.45
CA LEU A 273 13.62 -4.17 2.17
C LEU A 273 12.75 -3.78 0.99
N ALA A 274 13.39 -3.24 -0.05
CA ALA A 274 12.77 -3.03 -1.35
C ALA A 274 12.30 -4.36 -1.97
N THR A 275 11.30 -4.32 -2.85
CA THR A 275 10.85 -5.50 -3.60
C THR A 275 12.03 -6.13 -4.35
N GLY A 276 12.26 -7.42 -4.12
CA GLY A 276 13.48 -8.11 -4.57
C GLY A 276 14.62 -8.12 -3.55
N GLY A 277 14.41 -7.63 -2.32
CA GLY A 277 15.36 -7.71 -1.21
C GLY A 277 16.54 -6.75 -1.32
N ASN A 278 17.59 -6.99 -0.53
CA ASN A 278 18.82 -6.19 -0.53
C ASN A 278 19.93 -6.80 -1.41
N SER A 279 19.59 -7.29 -2.61
CA SER A 279 20.55 -7.87 -3.54
C SER A 279 20.11 -7.69 -4.99
N GLU A 280 21.04 -7.40 -5.89
CA GLU A 280 20.75 -7.37 -7.32
C GLU A 280 20.34 -8.73 -7.86
N TYR A 281 20.85 -9.82 -7.28
CA TYR A 281 20.54 -11.19 -7.69
C TYR A 281 19.06 -11.52 -7.51
N THR A 282 18.46 -11.05 -6.42
CA THR A 282 17.03 -11.23 -6.12
C THR A 282 16.18 -10.08 -6.69
N GLY A 283 16.79 -9.12 -7.39
CA GLY A 283 16.10 -8.03 -8.07
C GLY A 283 15.86 -6.77 -7.23
N GLY A 284 16.54 -6.59 -6.10
CA GLY A 284 16.36 -5.46 -5.19
C GLY A 284 16.53 -4.08 -5.83
N HIS A 285 17.40 -3.96 -6.84
CA HIS A 285 17.55 -2.72 -7.64
C HIS A 285 16.24 -2.31 -8.34
N LYS A 286 15.34 -3.27 -8.66
CA LYS A 286 14.07 -2.99 -9.31
C LYS A 286 13.09 -2.36 -8.33
N GLY A 287 12.92 -2.95 -7.14
CA GLY A 287 12.11 -2.36 -6.07
C GLY A 287 12.61 -0.98 -5.66
N TYR A 288 13.94 -0.83 -5.53
CA TYR A 288 14.59 0.46 -5.31
C TYR A 288 14.22 1.47 -6.42
N GLY A 289 14.37 1.08 -7.69
CA GLY A 289 14.02 1.93 -8.82
C GLY A 289 12.55 2.36 -8.81
N PHE A 290 11.63 1.46 -8.49
CA PHE A 290 10.21 1.80 -8.35
C PHE A 290 9.97 2.82 -7.23
N SER A 291 10.64 2.68 -6.09
CA SER A 291 10.54 3.64 -4.99
C SER A 291 11.00 5.04 -5.39
N VAL A 292 12.06 5.15 -6.20
CA VAL A 292 12.57 6.42 -6.72
C VAL A 292 11.61 7.05 -7.73
N LEU A 293 10.96 6.24 -8.58
CA LEU A 293 9.92 6.74 -9.49
C LEU A 293 8.73 7.31 -8.71
N VAL A 294 8.31 6.63 -7.65
CA VAL A 294 7.26 7.15 -6.75
C VAL A 294 7.69 8.47 -6.12
N GLU A 295 8.91 8.55 -5.61
CA GLU A 295 9.46 9.78 -5.03
C GLU A 295 9.40 10.95 -6.04
N PHE A 296 9.73 10.67 -7.30
CA PHE A 296 9.68 11.66 -8.36
C PHE A 296 8.25 12.17 -8.59
N PHE A 297 7.30 11.26 -8.84
CA PHE A 297 5.91 11.62 -9.16
C PHE A 297 5.10 12.12 -7.96
N SER A 298 5.61 11.97 -6.75
CA SER A 298 5.06 12.56 -5.52
C SER A 298 5.85 13.80 -5.11
N GLY A 299 6.83 13.66 -4.20
CA GLY A 299 7.56 14.76 -3.57
C GLY A 299 8.24 15.73 -4.54
N ILE A 300 8.94 15.22 -5.56
CA ILE A 300 9.72 16.08 -6.47
C ILE A 300 8.81 16.88 -7.39
N VAL A 301 7.86 16.24 -8.08
CA VAL A 301 6.92 16.91 -8.99
C VAL A 301 6.02 17.88 -8.24
N SER A 302 5.58 17.53 -7.03
CA SER A 302 4.79 18.45 -6.20
C SER A 302 5.58 19.64 -5.68
N GLN A 303 6.92 19.62 -5.80
CA GLN A 303 7.82 20.56 -5.09
C GLN A 303 7.55 20.56 -3.58
N GLY A 304 7.35 19.37 -3.03
CA GLY A 304 7.11 19.12 -1.61
C GLY A 304 8.32 18.45 -0.95
N ALA A 305 8.10 17.95 0.26
CA ALA A 305 9.10 17.17 0.99
C ALA A 305 9.39 15.85 0.28
N THR A 306 10.67 15.51 0.16
CA THR A 306 11.10 14.15 -0.14
C THR A 306 11.03 13.28 1.10
N THR A 307 10.98 11.94 0.94
CA THR A 307 10.93 10.96 2.05
C THR A 307 11.82 11.33 3.25
N ASP A 308 13.09 11.71 3.03
CA ASP A 308 14.05 12.05 4.09
C ASP A 308 13.64 13.27 4.94
N ARG A 309 12.66 14.05 4.47
CA ARG A 309 12.18 15.29 5.09
C ARG A 309 10.72 15.26 5.52
N THR A 310 9.95 14.23 5.13
CA THR A 310 8.51 14.17 5.44
C THR A 310 8.21 14.07 6.93
N ALA A 311 9.20 13.76 7.77
CA ALA A 311 9.11 13.71 9.23
C ALA A 311 9.91 14.82 9.94
N ILE A 312 10.46 15.80 9.19
CA ILE A 312 11.30 16.87 9.71
C ILE A 312 10.50 18.19 9.77
N GLY A 313 10.78 19.02 10.77
CA GLY A 313 10.21 20.37 10.91
C GLY A 313 9.21 20.50 12.06
N THR A 314 8.78 21.74 12.33
CA THR A 314 7.71 22.05 13.28
C THR A 314 6.92 23.27 12.78
N PRO A 315 5.74 23.09 12.15
CA PRO A 315 5.10 21.80 11.89
C PRO A 315 5.87 20.96 10.86
N VAL A 316 5.62 19.65 10.87
CA VAL A 316 6.22 18.71 9.91
C VAL A 316 5.81 19.06 8.48
N GLU A 317 6.73 18.99 7.52
CA GLU A 317 6.44 19.33 6.11
C GLU A 317 5.37 18.43 5.48
N GLY A 318 5.24 17.19 5.95
CA GLY A 318 4.20 16.24 5.50
C GLY A 318 4.63 15.43 4.29
N ILE A 319 3.72 14.57 3.82
CA ILE A 319 3.95 13.69 2.67
C ILE A 319 3.35 14.28 1.40
N SER A 320 3.77 13.73 0.25
CA SER A 320 3.31 14.13 -1.07
C SER A 320 2.67 12.98 -1.82
N HIS A 321 1.74 13.30 -2.72
CA HIS A 321 0.99 12.33 -3.53
C HIS A 321 1.08 12.68 -5.01
N GLY A 322 0.96 11.66 -5.86
CA GLY A 322 0.83 11.81 -7.32
C GLY A 322 -0.36 11.02 -7.85
N PHE A 323 -1.04 11.56 -8.85
CA PHE A 323 -2.23 10.97 -9.46
C PHE A 323 -2.19 11.14 -10.98
N MET A 324 -2.67 10.16 -11.72
CA MET A 324 -2.81 10.26 -13.17
C MET A 324 -4.09 9.57 -13.61
N ALA A 325 -4.75 10.14 -14.62
CA ALA A 325 -5.86 9.51 -15.31
C ALA A 325 -5.65 9.59 -16.82
N ILE A 326 -5.92 8.49 -17.53
CA ILE A 326 -5.76 8.37 -18.99
C ILE A 326 -7.05 7.81 -19.58
N ASP A 327 -7.60 8.50 -20.58
CA ASP A 327 -8.75 8.03 -21.34
C ASP A 327 -8.28 7.05 -22.43
N PRO A 328 -8.73 5.79 -22.43
CA PRO A 328 -8.33 4.81 -23.45
C PRO A 328 -8.71 5.23 -24.87
N HIS A 329 -9.71 6.11 -25.06
CA HIS A 329 -10.14 6.57 -26.38
C HIS A 329 -9.06 7.37 -27.14
N ILE A 330 -8.05 7.92 -26.44
CA ILE A 330 -6.95 8.63 -27.11
C ILE A 330 -6.08 7.71 -27.98
N PHE A 331 -6.13 6.40 -27.72
CA PHE A 331 -5.35 5.40 -28.45
C PHE A 331 -6.14 4.74 -29.58
N GLY A 332 -7.44 5.03 -29.73
CA GLY A 332 -8.31 4.45 -30.76
C GLY A 332 -9.57 3.84 -30.16
N ASP A 333 -9.88 2.60 -30.57
CA ASP A 333 -11.07 1.87 -30.10
C ASP A 333 -10.87 1.39 -28.65
N ALA A 334 -11.38 2.16 -27.70
CA ALA A 334 -11.31 1.87 -26.28
C ALA A 334 -11.93 0.51 -25.92
N ASP A 335 -13.06 0.14 -26.52
CA ASP A 335 -13.71 -1.14 -26.23
C ASP A 335 -12.82 -2.31 -26.64
N THR A 336 -12.14 -2.22 -27.79
CA THR A 336 -11.17 -3.25 -28.19
C THR A 336 -9.97 -3.30 -27.25
N ILE A 337 -9.45 -2.16 -26.80
CA ILE A 337 -8.33 -2.12 -25.85
C ILE A 337 -8.71 -2.81 -24.54
N LEU A 338 -9.85 -2.46 -23.95
CA LEU A 338 -10.30 -3.00 -22.67
C LEU A 338 -10.71 -4.47 -22.78
N ARG A 339 -11.36 -4.88 -23.88
CA ARG A 339 -11.67 -6.30 -24.14
C ARG A 339 -10.40 -7.15 -24.25
N ASN A 340 -9.41 -6.70 -25.05
CA ASN A 340 -8.16 -7.44 -25.21
C ASN A 340 -7.43 -7.63 -23.86
N PHE A 341 -7.46 -6.60 -23.00
CA PHE A 341 -6.86 -6.69 -21.68
C PHE A 341 -7.64 -7.64 -20.76
N ALA A 342 -8.98 -7.58 -20.78
CA ALA A 342 -9.82 -8.51 -20.02
C ALA A 342 -9.62 -9.97 -20.45
N GLU A 343 -9.57 -10.24 -21.75
CA GLU A 343 -9.26 -11.56 -22.32
C GLU A 343 -7.88 -12.05 -21.88
N TYR A 344 -6.86 -11.20 -21.94
CA TYR A 344 -5.51 -11.52 -21.48
C TYR A 344 -5.46 -11.87 -19.97
N LEU A 345 -6.20 -11.13 -19.13
CA LEU A 345 -6.29 -11.44 -17.70
C LEU A 345 -7.04 -12.75 -17.45
N ASP A 346 -8.08 -13.04 -18.22
CA ASP A 346 -8.81 -14.32 -18.14
C ASP A 346 -7.92 -15.50 -18.55
N GLU A 347 -7.11 -15.35 -19.59
CA GLU A 347 -6.10 -16.35 -19.97
C GLU A 347 -5.12 -16.63 -18.83
N ILE A 348 -4.64 -15.60 -18.12
CA ILE A 348 -3.75 -15.77 -16.95
C ILE A 348 -4.43 -16.62 -15.86
N ARG A 349 -5.70 -16.33 -15.53
CA ARG A 349 -6.46 -17.08 -14.51
C ARG A 349 -6.55 -18.58 -14.82
N HIS A 350 -6.57 -18.94 -16.10
CA HIS A 350 -6.72 -20.31 -16.59
C HIS A 350 -5.39 -21.03 -16.88
N LEU A 351 -4.23 -20.40 -16.62
CA LEU A 351 -2.93 -21.06 -16.74
C LEU A 351 -2.79 -22.23 -15.74
N HIS A 352 -1.82 -23.11 -16.00
CA HIS A 352 -1.52 -24.23 -15.11
C HIS A 352 -0.87 -23.75 -13.81
N ALA A 353 -1.63 -23.79 -12.72
CA ALA A 353 -1.14 -23.45 -11.40
C ALA A 353 -0.15 -24.49 -10.86
N VAL A 354 0.78 -24.05 -10.01
CA VAL A 354 1.55 -24.94 -9.14
C VAL A 354 0.57 -25.76 -8.27
N PRO A 355 0.79 -27.07 -8.04
CA PRO A 355 -0.12 -27.90 -7.28
C PRO A 355 -0.52 -27.28 -5.93
N GLY A 356 -1.83 -27.22 -5.66
CA GLY A 356 -2.39 -26.63 -4.44
C GLY A 356 -2.37 -25.10 -4.37
N LYS A 357 -1.99 -24.42 -5.46
CA LYS A 357 -2.07 -22.96 -5.60
C LYS A 357 -3.16 -22.58 -6.59
N HIS A 358 -3.69 -21.38 -6.42
CA HIS A 358 -4.64 -20.75 -7.33
C HIS A 358 -3.96 -19.53 -7.95
N ILE A 359 -4.15 -19.33 -9.25
CA ILE A 359 -3.64 -18.15 -9.96
C ILE A 359 -4.69 -17.06 -9.82
N TYR A 360 -4.24 -15.89 -9.39
CA TYR A 360 -5.07 -14.70 -9.32
C TYR A 360 -4.42 -13.61 -10.17
N VAL A 361 -5.23 -12.80 -10.80
CA VAL A 361 -4.81 -11.48 -11.26
C VAL A 361 -5.16 -10.42 -10.22
N HIS A 362 -4.48 -9.29 -10.31
CA HIS A 362 -4.69 -8.14 -9.42
C HIS A 362 -6.14 -7.65 -9.52
N GLY A 363 -6.84 -7.60 -8.38
CA GLY A 363 -8.27 -7.31 -8.26
C GLY A 363 -9.14 -8.51 -7.91
N ASP A 364 -8.76 -9.75 -8.26
CA ASP A 364 -9.58 -10.94 -7.99
C ASP A 364 -9.85 -11.11 -6.49
N LYS A 365 -8.79 -10.92 -5.69
CA LYS A 365 -8.86 -11.12 -4.25
C LYS A 365 -9.66 -9.98 -3.62
N GLU A 366 -9.40 -8.75 -3.99
CA GLU A 366 -10.15 -7.60 -3.52
C GLU A 366 -11.66 -7.75 -3.83
N ALA A 367 -12.02 -8.30 -4.99
CA ALA A 367 -13.40 -8.62 -5.35
C ALA A 367 -14.01 -9.76 -4.48
N GLU A 368 -13.27 -10.83 -4.22
CA GLU A 368 -13.70 -11.90 -3.30
C GLU A 368 -13.92 -11.36 -1.87
N ALA A 369 -12.99 -10.52 -1.39
CA ALA A 369 -13.08 -9.90 -0.08
C ALA A 369 -14.30 -8.96 0.00
N TYR A 370 -14.54 -8.16 -1.03
CA TYR A 370 -15.70 -7.29 -1.12
C TYR A 370 -17.00 -8.09 -1.05
N ALA A 371 -17.14 -9.14 -1.86
CA ALA A 371 -18.32 -10.00 -1.85
C ALA A 371 -18.56 -10.63 -0.46
N ASP A 372 -17.52 -11.17 0.19
CA ASP A 372 -17.63 -11.73 1.54
C ASP A 372 -18.03 -10.68 2.58
N ARG A 373 -17.37 -9.53 2.59
CA ARG A 373 -17.54 -8.52 3.64
C ARG A 373 -18.84 -7.75 3.51
N MET A 374 -19.35 -7.59 2.30
CA MET A 374 -20.70 -7.06 2.09
C MET A 374 -21.79 -8.04 2.51
N ALA A 375 -21.58 -9.36 2.33
CA ALA A 375 -22.55 -10.38 2.73
C ALA A 375 -22.53 -10.70 4.23
N HIS A 376 -21.34 -10.70 4.85
CA HIS A 376 -21.14 -11.24 6.20
C HIS A 376 -20.64 -10.18 7.22
N GLY A 377 -20.36 -8.96 6.77
CA GLY A 377 -19.79 -7.89 7.57
C GLY A 377 -18.26 -7.86 7.57
N VAL A 378 -17.69 -6.70 7.90
CA VAL A 378 -16.24 -6.44 7.96
C VAL A 378 -15.64 -7.02 9.24
N PRO A 379 -14.60 -7.87 9.16
CA PRO A 379 -13.94 -8.41 10.32
C PRO A 379 -12.97 -7.39 10.95
N LEU A 380 -13.22 -6.99 12.20
CA LEU A 380 -12.32 -6.14 12.98
C LEU A 380 -11.72 -6.89 14.16
N TYR A 381 -10.44 -6.62 14.47
CA TYR A 381 -9.79 -7.12 15.67
C TYR A 381 -10.34 -6.44 16.92
N ARG A 382 -10.44 -7.19 18.02
CA ARG A 382 -10.87 -6.64 19.32
C ARG A 382 -10.07 -5.41 19.76
N LYS A 383 -8.75 -5.40 19.53
CA LYS A 383 -7.90 -4.23 19.84
C LYS A 383 -8.32 -2.98 19.08
N THR A 384 -8.59 -3.11 17.77
CA THR A 384 -9.09 -2.00 16.93
C THR A 384 -10.42 -1.48 17.46
N VAL A 385 -11.33 -2.37 17.84
CA VAL A 385 -12.64 -1.98 18.40
C VAL A 385 -12.47 -1.21 19.71
N MET A 386 -11.55 -1.64 20.60
CA MET A 386 -11.27 -0.91 21.84
C MET A 386 -10.65 0.47 21.59
N GLU A 387 -9.73 0.59 20.62
CA GLU A 387 -9.16 1.87 20.18
C GLU A 387 -10.28 2.82 19.71
N LEU A 388 -11.17 2.34 18.83
CA LEU A 388 -12.30 3.13 18.31
C LEU A 388 -13.30 3.54 19.41
N ARG A 389 -13.64 2.63 20.35
CA ARG A 389 -14.51 2.96 21.49
C ARG A 389 -13.91 4.08 22.34
N GLY A 390 -12.60 4.01 22.64
CA GLY A 390 -11.92 5.05 23.39
C GLY A 390 -11.92 6.41 22.69
N ILE A 391 -11.76 6.43 21.37
CA ILE A 391 -11.90 7.66 20.56
C ILE A 391 -13.32 8.20 20.66
N CYS A 392 -14.33 7.35 20.47
CA CYS A 392 -15.73 7.75 20.54
C CYS A 392 -16.10 8.32 21.93
N ASP A 393 -15.67 7.67 23.01
CA ASP A 393 -15.91 8.11 24.38
C ASP A 393 -15.31 9.51 24.62
N ARG A 394 -14.09 9.76 24.12
CA ARG A 394 -13.43 11.07 24.23
C ARG A 394 -14.15 12.16 23.44
N LEU A 395 -14.70 11.82 22.26
CA LEU A 395 -15.42 12.76 21.40
C LEU A 395 -16.92 12.88 21.74
N GLY A 396 -17.45 12.07 22.67
CA GLY A 396 -18.86 12.06 23.02
C GLY A 396 -19.76 11.45 21.93
N ILE A 397 -19.23 10.55 21.10
CA ILE A 397 -19.95 9.92 19.98
C ILE A 397 -20.47 8.55 20.40
N SER A 398 -21.76 8.30 20.18
CA SER A 398 -22.34 6.99 20.48
C SER A 398 -21.95 5.95 19.41
N TYR A 399 -21.42 4.81 19.87
CA TYR A 399 -21.18 3.60 19.07
C TYR A 399 -22.16 2.46 19.42
N ALA A 400 -23.22 2.76 20.19
CA ALA A 400 -24.22 1.77 20.56
C ALA A 400 -24.90 1.19 19.31
N GLY A 401 -25.08 -0.13 19.28
CA GLY A 401 -25.61 -0.86 18.13
C GLY A 401 -24.60 -1.09 17.00
N VAL A 402 -23.43 -0.44 17.04
CA VAL A 402 -22.39 -0.58 16.01
C VAL A 402 -21.24 -1.41 16.54
N LEU A 403 -20.60 -0.98 17.63
CA LEU A 403 -19.42 -1.62 18.18
C LEU A 403 -19.73 -2.38 19.48
N ASP A 404 -20.85 -3.10 19.58
CA ASP A 404 -21.31 -3.72 20.84
C ASP A 404 -20.68 -5.09 21.16
N ARG A 405 -19.99 -5.70 20.19
CA ARG A 405 -19.49 -7.08 20.27
C ARG A 405 -18.18 -7.21 21.04
#